data_AF-A0A3C0GER2-F1
#
_entry.id   AF-A0A3C0GER2-F1
#
_cell.length_a   1.000
_cell.length_b   1.000
_cell.length_c   1.000
_cell.angle_alpha   90.00
_cell.angle_beta   90.00
_cell.angle_gamma   90.00
#
_symmetry.space_group_name_H-M   'P 1'
#
loop_
_entity.id
_entity.type
_entity.pdbx_description
1 polymer ?
#
loop_
_entity_poly.entity_id
_entity_poly.type
_entity_poly.pdbx_seq_one_letter_code
_entity_poly.pdbx_strand_id
1 'polypeptide(L)' 'MAKEYDIGVWDIQFYKVDKNGMELQNPDGSVKLFQLKEDDKLDIGYNFFIREFVEISNIKENELVEIPNEPN' A
#
# COMPACT_ATOMS: atom_id res chain seq x y z
N MET A 1 36.02 -2.26 4.08
CA MET A 1 35.20 -1.73 2.96
C MET A 1 33.93 -1.19 3.56
N ALA A 2 33.53 0.04 3.20
CA ALA A 2 32.23 0.55 3.62
C ALA A 2 31.13 -0.30 2.95
N LYS A 3 30.08 -0.64 3.69
CA LYS A 3 28.93 -1.33 3.10
C LYS A 3 28.27 -0.38 2.10
N GLU A 4 28.07 -0.84 0.87
CA GLU A 4 27.20 -0.15 -0.09
C GLU A 4 25.75 -0.54 0.23
N TYR A 5 24.88 0.46 0.28
CA TYR A 5 23.45 0.31 0.62
C TYR A 5 22.61 0.83 -0.55
N ASP A 6 21.58 0.08 -0.90
CA ASP A 6 20.56 0.50 -1.86
C ASP A 6 19.29 1.00 -1.16
N ILE A 7 18.47 1.76 -1.87
CA ILE A 7 17.16 2.22 -1.41
C ILE A 7 16.16 1.08 -1.62
N GLY A 8 15.49 0.64 -0.56
CA GLY A 8 14.41 -0.33 -0.60
C GLY A 8 13.12 0.23 -0.03
N VAL A 9 11.98 -0.27 -0.53
CA VAL A 9 10.67 0.00 0.06
C VAL A 9 10.48 -0.89 1.27
N TRP A 10 10.20 -0.29 2.43
CA TRP A 10 9.98 -1.01 3.69
C TRP A 10 8.52 -1.41 3.88
N ASP A 11 7.57 -0.55 3.50
CA ASP A 11 6.13 -0.82 3.60
C ASP A 11 5.34 -0.02 2.53
N ILE A 12 4.20 -0.57 2.08
CA ILE A 12 3.26 0.09 1.15
C ILE A 12 1.85 -0.10 1.69
N GLN A 13 1.16 1.02 1.91
CA GLN A 13 -0.21 1.06 2.40
C GLN A 13 -1.08 1.86 1.44
N PHE A 14 -2.33 1.42 1.29
CA PHE A 14 -3.33 2.00 0.42
C PHE A 14 -4.51 2.51 1.24
N TYR A 15 -5.21 3.52 0.72
CA TYR A 15 -6.44 4.03 1.31
C TYR A 15 -7.46 4.32 0.20
N LYS A 16 -8.74 4.35 0.55
CA LYS A 16 -9.82 4.63 -0.40
C LYS A 16 -10.27 6.09 -0.26
N VAL A 17 -10.52 6.73 -1.39
CA VAL A 17 -11.10 8.08 -1.50
C VAL A 17 -12.37 8.03 -2.32
N ASP A 18 -13.38 8.78 -1.87
CA ASP A 18 -14.64 8.93 -2.60
C ASP A 18 -14.50 9.88 -3.81
N LYS A 19 -15.58 10.06 -4.58
CA LYS A 19 -15.61 10.94 -5.75
C LYS A 19 -15.32 12.42 -5.46
N ASN A 20 -15.37 12.84 -4.19
CA ASN A 20 -15.10 14.19 -3.74
C ASN A 20 -13.68 14.31 -3.15
N GLY A 21 -12.90 13.21 -3.14
CA GLY A 21 -11.58 13.15 -2.53
C GLY A 21 -11.61 12.98 -1.01
N MET A 22 -12.74 12.58 -0.41
CA MET A 22 -12.81 12.30 1.02
C MET A 22 -12.39 10.87 1.33
N GLU A 23 -11.56 10.71 2.35
CA GLU A 23 -10.99 9.42 2.75
C GLU A 23 -12.05 8.56 3.47
N LEU A 24 -12.00 7.25 3.23
CA LEU A 24 -12.74 6.30 4.03
C LEU A 24 -12.12 6.22 5.44
N GLN A 25 -12.93 6.44 6.47
CA GLN A 25 -12.48 6.45 7.85
C GLN A 25 -13.02 5.27 8.67
N ASN A 26 -12.26 4.89 9.70
CA ASN A 26 -12.69 4.02 10.79
C ASN A 26 -13.68 4.78 11.72
N PRO A 27 -14.40 4.08 12.62
CA PRO A 27 -15.32 4.72 13.56
C PRO A 27 -14.68 5.77 14.49
N ASP A 28 -13.36 5.68 14.71
CA ASP A 28 -12.58 6.63 15.51
C ASP A 28 -12.12 7.87 14.72
N GLY A 29 -12.45 7.96 13.42
CA GLY A 29 -12.06 9.05 12.53
C GLY A 29 -10.68 8.90 11.90
N SER A 30 -9.93 7.83 12.20
CA SER A 30 -8.66 7.52 11.51
C SER A 30 -8.91 7.05 10.08
N VAL A 31 -7.94 7.26 9.18
CA VAL A 31 -8.03 6.76 7.79
C VAL A 31 -7.97 5.23 7.79
N LYS A 32 -8.88 4.60 7.03
CA LYS A 32 -8.90 3.15 6.87
C LYS A 32 -7.83 2.72 5.86
N LEU A 33 -6.90 1.88 6.33
CA LEU A 33 -5.75 1.44 5.55
C LEU A 33 -5.91 0.00 5.05
N PHE A 34 -5.32 -0.25 3.89
CA PHE A 34 -5.32 -1.52 3.19
C PHE A 34 -3.90 -1.88 2.79
N GLN A 35 -3.61 -3.17 2.74
CA GLN A 35 -2.38 -3.75 2.20
C GLN A 35 -2.73 -4.70 1.06
N LEU A 36 -1.75 -5.02 0.22
CA LEU A 36 -1.91 -6.08 -0.77
C LEU A 36 -2.02 -7.44 -0.08
N LYS A 37 -2.70 -8.39 -0.72
CA LYS A 37 -2.62 -9.81 -0.35
C LYS A 37 -1.19 -10.31 -0.49
N GLU A 38 -0.78 -11.25 0.37
CA GLU A 38 0.60 -11.76 0.40
C GLU A 38 1.09 -12.28 -0.96
N ASP A 39 0.22 -12.93 -1.73
CA ASP A 39 0.56 -13.44 -3.07
C ASP A 39 0.83 -12.31 -4.07
N ASP A 40 0.20 -11.14 -3.90
CA ASP A 40 0.35 -9.95 -4.76
C ASP A 40 1.48 -9.01 -4.27
N LYS A 41 1.95 -9.16 -3.02
CA LYS A 41 3.08 -8.39 -2.46
C LYS A 41 4.40 -8.67 -3.20
N LEU A 42 4.59 -9.90 -3.67
CA LEU A 42 5.81 -10.32 -4.39
C LEU A 42 5.96 -9.65 -5.75
N ASP A 43 4.85 -9.41 -6.45
CA ASP A 43 4.88 -8.83 -7.81
C ASP A 43 5.12 -7.31 -7.77
N ILE A 44 4.60 -6.63 -6.74
CA ILE A 44 4.72 -5.17 -6.60
C ILE A 44 6.04 -4.79 -5.93
N GLY A 45 6.54 -5.60 -4.99
CA GLY A 45 7.86 -5.42 -4.38
C GLY A 45 8.97 -5.43 -5.43
N TYR A 46 8.94 -6.34 -6.42
CA TYR A 46 9.90 -6.38 -7.53
C TYR A 46 9.71 -5.24 -8.54
N ASN A 47 8.48 -4.84 -8.85
CA ASN A 47 8.23 -3.76 -9.80
C ASN A 47 8.50 -2.35 -9.23
N PHE A 48 8.42 -2.15 -7.91
CA PHE A 48 8.76 -0.86 -7.28
C PHE A 48 10.28 -0.57 -7.31
N PHE A 49 11.12 -1.60 -7.48
CA PHE A 49 12.56 -1.42 -7.71
C PHE A 49 12.89 -0.95 -9.13
N ILE A 50 11.94 -0.94 -10.07
CA ILE A 50 12.25 -0.77 -11.50
C ILE A 50 11.38 0.33 -12.13
N ARG A 51 11.93 1.55 -12.03
CA ARG A 51 12.02 2.56 -13.09
C ARG A 51 10.87 3.51 -13.39
N GLU A 52 9.63 3.25 -13.06
CA GLU A 52 8.56 4.22 -13.29
C GLU A 52 7.42 3.85 -12.37
N PHE A 53 6.72 4.85 -11.82
CA PHE A 53 5.47 4.65 -11.09
C PHE A 53 4.62 3.63 -11.87
N VAL A 54 4.55 2.38 -11.40
CA VAL A 54 3.55 1.44 -11.89
C VAL A 54 2.23 2.15 -11.68
N GLU A 55 1.52 2.36 -12.78
CA GLU A 55 0.22 2.99 -12.82
C GLU A 55 -0.67 2.26 -11.80
N ILE A 56 -0.86 2.89 -10.63
CA ILE A 56 -1.67 2.38 -9.50
C ILE A 56 -3.10 2.08 -9.96
N SER A 57 -3.50 2.59 -11.13
CA SER A 57 -4.75 2.34 -11.83
C SER A 57 -5.07 0.87 -12.13
N ASN A 58 -4.10 -0.04 -12.10
CA ASN A 58 -4.32 -1.46 -12.42
C ASN A 58 -4.61 -2.37 -11.22
N ILE A 59 -4.51 -1.88 -9.97
CA ILE A 59 -4.82 -2.68 -8.78
C ILE A 59 -6.34 -2.82 -8.65
N LYS A 60 -6.83 -4.06 -8.60
CA LYS A 60 -8.26 -4.35 -8.45
C LYS A 60 -8.63 -4.46 -6.97
N GLU A 61 -9.87 -4.10 -6.65
CA GLU A 61 -10.37 -4.09 -5.27
C GLU A 61 -10.26 -5.45 -4.56
N ASN A 62 -10.37 -6.56 -5.30
CA ASN A 62 -10.26 -7.91 -4.78
C ASN A 62 -8.82 -8.33 -4.40
N GLU A 63 -7.81 -7.51 -4.69
CA GLU A 63 -6.38 -7.74 -4.39
C GLU A 63 -5.94 -7.03 -3.10
N LEU A 64 -6.83 -6.24 -2.48
CA LEU A 64 -6.58 -5.51 -1.24
C LEU A 64 -7.14 -6.24 -0.01
N VAL A 65 -6.45 -6.09 1.12
CA VAL A 65 -6.84 -6.59 2.45
C VAL A 65 -6.79 -5.44 3.45
N GLU A 66 -7.82 -5.33 4.28
CA GLU A 66 -7.85 -4.34 5.36
C GLU A 66 -6.77 -4.63 6.41
N ILE A 67 -6.08 -3.59 6.87
CA ILE A 67 -5.14 -3.71 7.99
C ILE A 67 -5.96 -3.57 9.29
N PRO A 68 -5.91 -4.54 10.22
CA PRO A 68 -6.63 -4.46 11.47
C PRO A 68 -6.23 -3.21 12.27
N ASN A 69 -7.22 -2.43 12.73
CA ASN A 69 -6.98 -1.33 13.64
C ASN A 69 -6.92 -1.88 15.08
N GLU A 70 -5.72 -2.18 15.58
CA GLU A 70 -5.53 -2.54 16.99
C GLU A 70 -5.44 -1.27 17.84
N PRO A 71 -6.35 -1.07 18.81
CA PRO A 71 -6.20 0.03 19.77
C PRO A 71 -5.00 -0.26 20.67
N ASN A 72 -3.99 0.61 20.62
CA ASN A 72 -2.87 0.64 21.58
C ASN A 72 -3.35 0.81 23.02
#